data_AF-A0A8E0ISB1-F1
#
_entry.id   AF-A0A8E0ISB1-F1
#
_cell.length_a   1.000
_cell.length_b   1.000
_cell.length_c   1.000
_cell.angle_alpha   90.00
_cell.angle_beta   90.00
_cell.angle_gamma   90.00
#
_symmetry.space_group_name_H-M   'P 1'
#
loop_
_entity.id
_entity.type
_entity.pdbx_description
1 polymer ?
#
loop_
_entity_poly.entity_id
_entity_poly.type
_entity_poly.pdbx_seq_one_letter_code
_entity_poly.pdbx_strand_id
1 'polypeptide(L)'
;MKLILCQPAIKRFEWELEVCLTNLRSVGFDLRDVVLLFTRHDDFIPQRLTDKYGVEVHTYNDLRSDKSYIPSVKPWLWWQYLAEDKSRENEEYFYFDSDVIFRKRPDFRKIKAHPDRWLCSDTNGYLNSNYIKRCKNGEQVLTRMADIVGVTLASLETINHNSGGAQWIINHPTAEYWHKVYADSNRLWHYFQIVDSDIQKWTAEMWAQLWNMMYFN
;
A
#
# COMPACT_ATOMS: atom_id res chain seq x y z
N MET A 1 -3.17 5.42 -16.68
CA MET A 1 -3.19 4.96 -15.28
C MET A 1 -2.48 3.62 -15.25
N LYS A 2 -1.43 3.50 -14.45
CA LYS A 2 -0.67 2.25 -14.30
C LYS A 2 -1.30 1.39 -13.20
N LEU A 3 -1.13 0.07 -13.28
CA LEU A 3 -1.47 -0.87 -12.20
C LEU A 3 -0.18 -1.21 -11.49
N ILE A 4 -0.12 -1.14 -10.16
CA ILE A 4 1.13 -1.34 -9.43
C ILE A 4 0.96 -2.33 -8.29
N LEU A 5 1.89 -3.28 -8.20
CA LEU A 5 1.93 -4.33 -7.19
C LEU A 5 3.34 -4.41 -6.58
N CYS A 6 3.41 -4.59 -5.26
CA CYS A 6 4.66 -4.58 -4.50
C CYS A 6 4.84 -5.89 -3.75
N GLN A 7 5.93 -6.61 -4.00
CA GLN A 7 6.15 -7.93 -3.41
C GLN A 7 7.64 -8.32 -3.36
N PRO A 8 8.06 -9.29 -2.55
CA PRO A 8 9.36 -9.94 -2.72
C PRO A 8 9.38 -10.92 -3.90
N ALA A 9 10.52 -11.01 -4.59
CA ALA A 9 10.74 -11.95 -5.69
C ALA A 9 10.94 -13.41 -5.19
N ILE A 10 9.89 -13.99 -4.61
CA ILE A 10 9.90 -15.35 -4.05
C ILE A 10 8.80 -16.21 -4.68
N LYS A 11 8.96 -17.53 -4.56
CA LYS A 11 8.07 -18.51 -5.22
C LYS A 11 6.58 -18.28 -4.94
N ARG A 12 6.22 -17.90 -3.70
CA ARG A 12 4.81 -17.59 -3.36
C ARG A 12 4.23 -16.51 -4.27
N PHE A 13 4.92 -15.37 -4.41
CA PHE A 13 4.42 -14.24 -5.19
C PHE A 13 4.51 -14.47 -6.70
N GLU A 14 5.42 -15.32 -7.17
CA GLU A 14 5.37 -15.81 -8.56
C GLU A 14 4.01 -16.45 -8.86
N TRP A 15 3.52 -17.35 -7.99
CA TRP A 15 2.23 -18.01 -8.19
C TRP A 15 1.05 -17.04 -8.09
N GLU A 16 1.06 -16.15 -7.09
CA GLU A 16 -0.01 -15.14 -6.95
C GLU A 16 -0.07 -14.21 -8.17
N LEU A 17 1.09 -13.72 -8.65
CA LEU A 17 1.17 -12.84 -9.81
C LEU A 17 0.82 -13.55 -11.12
N GLU A 18 1.22 -14.81 -11.30
CA GLU A 18 0.80 -15.63 -12.45
C GLU A 18 -0.72 -15.71 -12.56
N VAL A 19 -1.40 -15.93 -11.44
CA VAL A 19 -2.87 -15.95 -11.36
C VAL A 19 -3.45 -14.56 -11.60
N CYS A 20 -2.90 -13.53 -10.94
CA CYS A 20 -3.35 -12.14 -11.06
C CYS A 20 -3.24 -11.61 -12.49
N LEU A 21 -2.06 -11.72 -13.13
CA LEU A 21 -1.80 -11.24 -14.48
C LEU A 21 -2.64 -11.96 -15.53
N THR A 22 -2.85 -13.27 -15.36
CA THR A 22 -3.76 -14.04 -16.21
C THR A 22 -5.19 -13.53 -16.10
N ASN A 23 -5.65 -13.24 -14.87
CA ASN A 23 -6.97 -12.67 -14.64
C ASN A 23 -7.10 -11.25 -15.21
N LEU A 24 -6.13 -10.36 -14.98
CA LEU A 24 -6.12 -9.00 -15.53
C LEU A 24 -6.25 -9.01 -17.05
N ARG A 25 -5.48 -9.87 -17.74
CA ARG A 25 -5.60 -10.07 -19.19
C ARG A 25 -7.01 -10.52 -19.58
N SER A 26 -7.58 -11.49 -18.85
CA SER A 26 -8.91 -12.04 -19.16
C SER A 26 -10.05 -11.04 -19.02
N VAL A 27 -9.95 -10.07 -18.11
CA VAL A 27 -10.97 -9.02 -17.94
C VAL A 27 -10.67 -7.76 -18.76
N GLY A 28 -9.64 -7.78 -19.60
CA GLY A 28 -9.36 -6.75 -20.60
C GLY A 28 -8.49 -5.59 -20.12
N PHE A 29 -7.58 -5.81 -19.16
CA PHE A 29 -6.48 -4.87 -18.90
C PHE A 29 -5.36 -5.02 -19.94
N ASP A 30 -4.71 -3.91 -20.26
CA ASP A 30 -3.44 -3.93 -21.02
C ASP A 30 -2.30 -4.19 -20.04
N LEU A 31 -1.56 -5.29 -20.25
CA LEU A 31 -0.50 -5.69 -19.33
C LEU A 31 0.73 -4.76 -19.41
N ARG A 32 0.85 -3.95 -20.47
CA ARG A 32 1.89 -2.92 -20.57
C ARG A 32 1.70 -1.79 -19.57
N ASP A 33 0.49 -1.64 -19.02
CA ASP A 33 0.20 -0.67 -17.95
C ASP A 33 0.53 -1.24 -16.56
N VAL A 34 0.93 -2.51 -16.44
CA VAL A 34 1.24 -3.15 -15.15
C VAL A 34 2.71 -2.96 -14.80
N VAL A 35 2.95 -2.46 -13.60
CA VAL A 35 4.26 -2.27 -12.95
C VAL A 35 4.37 -3.22 -11.77
N LEU A 36 5.37 -4.09 -11.79
CA LEU A 36 5.68 -4.98 -10.68
C LEU A 36 6.95 -4.50 -9.97
N LEU A 37 6.84 -4.19 -8.69
CA LEU A 37 7.97 -3.81 -7.85
C LEU A 37 8.40 -5.00 -7.00
N PHE A 38 9.69 -5.31 -7.05
CA PHE A 38 10.29 -6.43 -6.34
C PHE A 38 11.38 -6.03 -5.36
N THR A 39 11.40 -6.65 -4.17
CA THR A 39 12.68 -6.87 -3.49
C THR A 39 13.40 -8.06 -4.13
N ARG A 40 14.71 -7.91 -4.36
CA ARG A 40 15.55 -8.93 -4.99
C ARG A 40 15.70 -10.16 -4.07
N HIS A 41 15.36 -11.33 -4.59
CA HIS A 41 15.54 -12.63 -3.93
C HIS A 41 15.89 -13.70 -4.98
N ASP A 42 14.99 -13.95 -5.94
CA ASP A 42 15.21 -14.81 -7.11
C ASP A 42 15.02 -13.99 -8.39
N ASP A 43 16.11 -13.70 -9.09
CA ASP A 43 16.10 -12.88 -10.31
C ASP A 43 15.39 -13.57 -11.49
N PHE A 44 15.16 -14.89 -11.44
CA PHE A 44 14.41 -15.60 -12.49
C PHE A 44 12.91 -15.29 -12.44
N ILE A 45 12.36 -14.94 -11.27
CA ILE A 45 10.93 -14.65 -11.12
C ILE A 45 10.54 -13.38 -11.88
N PRO A 46 11.18 -12.21 -11.64
CA PRO A 46 10.87 -10.99 -12.40
C PRO A 46 11.08 -11.18 -13.91
N GLN A 47 12.19 -11.81 -14.32
CA GLN A 47 12.48 -12.07 -15.74
C GLN A 47 11.38 -12.90 -16.42
N ARG A 48 10.95 -14.01 -15.78
CA ARG A 48 9.89 -14.87 -16.30
C ARG A 48 8.57 -14.13 -16.48
N LEU A 49 8.20 -13.29 -15.51
CA LEU A 49 6.97 -12.51 -15.58
C LEU A 49 7.02 -11.47 -16.70
N THR A 50 8.15 -10.79 -16.88
CA THR A 50 8.38 -9.88 -18.03
C THR A 50 8.25 -10.64 -19.35
N ASP A 51 8.96 -11.75 -19.54
CA ASP A 51 8.98 -12.48 -20.81
C ASP A 51 7.61 -13.05 -21.19
N LYS A 52 6.84 -13.52 -20.20
CA LYS A 52 5.54 -14.16 -20.43
C LYS A 52 4.39 -13.17 -20.57
N TYR A 53 4.44 -12.05 -19.85
CA TYR A 53 3.31 -11.13 -19.74
C TYR A 53 3.54 -9.75 -20.37
N GLY A 54 4.78 -9.37 -20.66
CA GLY A 54 5.13 -8.06 -21.23
C GLY A 54 4.88 -6.90 -20.26
N VAL A 55 5.03 -7.16 -18.96
CA VAL A 55 4.81 -6.19 -17.87
C VAL A 55 6.10 -5.42 -17.56
N GLU A 56 5.96 -4.20 -17.05
CA GLU A 56 7.06 -3.40 -16.51
C GLU A 56 7.49 -3.96 -15.15
N VAL A 57 8.80 -4.10 -14.93
CA VAL A 57 9.38 -4.71 -13.73
C VAL A 57 10.52 -3.85 -13.21
N HIS A 58 10.51 -3.59 -11.90
CA HIS A 58 11.63 -2.98 -11.18
C HIS A 58 12.03 -3.84 -9.99
N THR A 59 13.33 -4.05 -9.81
CA THR A 59 13.86 -4.92 -8.75
C THR A 59 14.93 -4.19 -7.94
N TYR A 60 14.73 -4.11 -6.63
CA TYR A 60 15.59 -3.40 -5.69
C TYR A 60 16.22 -4.36 -4.68
N ASN A 61 17.49 -4.15 -4.31
CA ASN A 61 18.09 -4.87 -3.18
C ASN A 61 17.37 -4.46 -1.89
N ASP A 62 16.89 -5.40 -1.07
CA ASP A 62 16.15 -5.07 0.17
C ASP A 62 17.08 -4.46 1.24
N LEU A 63 17.20 -3.14 1.22
CA LEU A 63 18.01 -2.34 2.14
C LEU A 63 17.20 -1.79 3.31
N ARG A 64 16.00 -2.31 3.58
CA ARG A 64 15.23 -1.92 4.77
C ARG A 64 16.06 -2.16 6.03
N SER A 65 16.13 -1.15 6.89
CA SER A 65 16.80 -1.22 8.19
C SER A 65 16.07 -2.13 9.17
N ASP A 66 14.74 -2.20 9.04
CA ASP A 66 13.88 -3.09 9.78
C ASP A 66 13.07 -3.98 8.83
N LYS A 67 13.16 -5.30 9.06
CA LYS A 67 12.47 -6.35 8.30
C LYS A 67 11.55 -7.19 9.20
N SER A 68 11.39 -6.82 10.46
CA SER A 68 10.53 -7.53 11.43
C SER A 68 9.05 -7.44 11.06
N TYR A 69 8.65 -6.35 10.40
CA TYR A 69 7.32 -6.19 9.83
C TYR A 69 7.34 -6.42 8.32
N ILE A 70 6.93 -7.63 7.90
CA ILE A 70 6.95 -8.03 6.48
C ILE A 70 6.22 -7.02 5.56
N PRO A 71 4.99 -6.55 5.88
CA PRO A 71 4.25 -5.62 5.04
C PRO A 71 4.93 -4.27 4.77
N SER A 72 5.91 -3.84 5.59
CA SER A 72 6.69 -2.63 5.32
C SER A 72 7.45 -2.66 3.99
N VAL A 73 7.56 -3.83 3.35
CA VAL A 73 8.15 -3.98 2.01
C VAL A 73 7.40 -3.15 0.97
N LYS A 74 6.08 -3.02 1.10
CA LYS A 74 5.24 -2.33 0.11
C LYS A 74 5.53 -0.82 0.06
N PRO A 75 5.43 -0.05 1.16
CA PRO A 75 5.76 1.36 1.13
C PRO A 75 7.25 1.62 0.86
N TRP A 76 8.13 0.69 1.24
CA TRP A 76 9.55 0.79 0.91
C TRP A 76 9.79 0.68 -0.61
N LEU A 77 9.16 -0.28 -1.28
CA LEU A 77 9.26 -0.45 -2.73
C LEU A 77 8.72 0.77 -3.49
N TRP A 78 7.56 1.29 -3.06
CA TRP A 78 7.03 2.55 -3.57
C TRP A 78 8.01 3.71 -3.46
N TRP A 79 8.62 3.87 -2.28
CA TRP A 79 9.62 4.90 -2.04
C TRP A 79 10.82 4.76 -2.99
N GLN A 80 11.37 3.55 -3.14
CA GLN A 80 12.50 3.33 -4.07
C GLN A 80 12.12 3.66 -5.52
N TYR A 81 10.95 3.19 -5.95
CA TYR A 81 10.46 3.39 -7.32
C TYR A 81 10.27 4.86 -7.68
N LEU A 82 9.72 5.68 -6.77
CA LEU A 82 9.57 7.12 -7.02
C LEU A 82 10.88 7.90 -6.85
N ALA A 83 11.73 7.49 -5.91
CA ALA A 83 13.02 8.16 -5.68
C ALA A 83 14.01 7.95 -6.83
N GLU A 84 13.93 6.83 -7.53
CA GLU A 84 14.76 6.52 -8.71
C GLU A 84 14.47 7.44 -9.89
N ASP A 85 13.21 7.79 -10.12
CA ASP A 85 12.78 8.65 -11.22
C ASP A 85 11.55 9.47 -10.82
N LYS A 86 11.79 10.76 -10.57
CA LYS A 86 10.75 11.72 -10.14
C LYS A 86 9.64 11.92 -11.17
N SER A 87 9.84 11.59 -12.45
CA SER A 87 8.78 11.74 -13.45
C SER A 87 7.56 10.86 -13.10
N ARG A 88 7.77 9.74 -12.39
CA ARG A 88 6.75 8.80 -11.91
C ARG A 88 5.80 9.43 -10.88
N GLU A 89 6.23 10.50 -10.20
CA GLU A 89 5.37 11.28 -9.30
C GLU A 89 4.28 12.07 -10.04
N ASN A 90 4.30 12.14 -11.38
CA ASN A 90 3.25 12.80 -12.18
C ASN A 90 2.20 11.81 -12.74
N GLU A 91 2.24 10.56 -12.31
CA GLU A 91 1.36 9.50 -12.82
C GLU A 91 0.18 9.21 -11.86
N GLU A 92 -0.79 8.47 -12.39
CA GLU A 92 -1.91 7.91 -11.63
C GLU A 92 -1.78 6.38 -11.59
N TYR A 93 -1.96 5.81 -10.40
CA TYR A 93 -1.75 4.40 -10.12
C TYR A 93 -2.99 3.75 -9.50
N PHE A 94 -3.32 2.56 -9.98
CA PHE A 94 -4.20 1.63 -9.29
C PHE A 94 -3.37 0.59 -8.54
N TYR A 95 -3.33 0.72 -7.21
CA TYR A 95 -2.52 -0.07 -6.29
C TYR A 95 -3.37 -1.09 -5.54
N PHE A 96 -2.95 -2.35 -5.57
CA PHE A 96 -3.63 -3.47 -4.92
C PHE A 96 -2.66 -4.65 -4.74
N ASP A 97 -3.04 -5.61 -3.90
CA ASP A 97 -2.24 -6.80 -3.61
C ASP A 97 -2.36 -7.88 -4.70
N SER A 98 -1.34 -8.74 -4.81
CA SER A 98 -1.28 -9.83 -5.79
C SER A 98 -2.33 -10.92 -5.59
N ASP A 99 -2.96 -11.00 -4.41
CA ASP A 99 -3.99 -11.97 -4.06
C ASP A 99 -5.43 -11.51 -4.40
N VAL A 100 -5.56 -10.60 -5.37
CA VAL A 100 -6.83 -10.06 -5.86
C VAL A 100 -7.20 -10.61 -7.24
N ILE A 101 -8.49 -10.94 -7.42
CA ILE A 101 -9.11 -11.32 -8.70
C ILE A 101 -10.21 -10.34 -9.06
N PHE A 102 -10.20 -9.88 -10.31
CA PHE A 102 -11.26 -9.08 -10.91
C PHE A 102 -12.26 -9.97 -11.62
N ARG A 103 -13.54 -9.81 -11.28
CA ARG A 103 -14.66 -10.40 -12.04
C ARG A 103 -14.94 -9.64 -13.34
N LYS A 104 -14.60 -8.35 -13.36
CA LYS A 104 -14.71 -7.43 -14.51
C LYS A 104 -13.74 -6.27 -14.30
N ARG A 105 -13.24 -5.67 -15.39
CA ARG A 105 -12.44 -4.45 -15.33
C ARG A 105 -13.28 -3.28 -14.77
N PRO A 106 -12.81 -2.55 -13.74
CA PRO A 106 -13.47 -1.32 -13.28
C PRO A 106 -13.51 -0.26 -14.38
N ASP A 107 -14.59 0.52 -14.42
CA ASP A 107 -14.69 1.67 -15.34
C ASP A 107 -14.01 2.89 -14.71
N PHE A 108 -12.70 3.01 -14.92
CA PHE A 108 -11.89 4.12 -14.37
C PHE A 108 -12.30 5.50 -14.87
N ARG A 109 -13.13 5.60 -15.93
CA ARG A 109 -13.72 6.90 -16.34
C ARG A 109 -14.70 7.43 -15.29
N LYS A 110 -15.26 6.55 -14.45
CA LYS A 110 -16.21 6.87 -13.38
C LYS A 110 -15.54 7.02 -12.01
N ILE A 111 -14.27 6.62 -11.88
CA ILE A 111 -13.56 6.53 -10.61
C ILE A 111 -12.30 7.40 -10.76
N LYS A 112 -12.39 8.68 -10.38
CA LYS A 112 -11.34 9.68 -10.61
C LYS A 112 -10.70 10.14 -9.31
N ALA A 113 -9.41 9.87 -9.14
CA ALA A 113 -8.62 10.49 -8.09
C ALA A 113 -8.13 11.86 -8.54
N HIS A 114 -7.87 12.74 -7.59
CA HIS A 114 -7.24 14.04 -7.79
C HIS A 114 -5.96 14.11 -6.93
N PRO A 115 -5.00 14.99 -7.25
CA PRO A 115 -3.79 15.13 -6.44
C PRO A 115 -4.07 15.40 -4.95
N ASP A 116 -5.17 16.09 -4.65
CA ASP A 116 -5.67 16.40 -3.31
C ASP A 116 -6.69 15.37 -2.77
N ARG A 117 -7.06 14.36 -3.56
CA ARG A 117 -8.07 13.36 -3.18
C ARG A 117 -7.85 12.02 -3.86
N TRP A 118 -7.17 11.12 -3.16
CA TRP A 118 -7.07 9.73 -3.58
C TRP A 118 -8.35 8.96 -3.26
N LEU A 119 -8.53 7.82 -3.93
CA LEU A 119 -9.67 6.94 -3.70
C LEU A 119 -9.17 5.61 -3.15
N CYS A 120 -9.94 5.00 -2.26
CA CYS A 120 -9.62 3.70 -1.69
C CYS A 120 -10.88 2.83 -1.56
N SER A 121 -10.68 1.53 -1.40
CA SER A 121 -11.77 0.61 -1.10
C SER A 121 -12.26 0.80 0.33
N ASP A 122 -13.55 0.53 0.55
CA ASP A 122 -14.17 0.67 1.86
C ASP A 122 -13.63 -0.41 2.82
N THR A 123 -12.85 0.07 3.79
CA THR A 123 -12.32 -0.72 4.91
C THR A 123 -12.66 -0.03 6.24
N ASN A 124 -13.67 0.85 6.22
CA ASN A 124 -14.02 1.72 7.33
C ASN A 124 -14.36 0.92 8.60
N GLY A 125 -14.91 -0.29 8.43
CA GLY A 125 -15.24 -1.19 9.54
C GLY A 125 -14.07 -1.58 10.44
N TYR A 126 -12.82 -1.52 9.96
CA TYR A 126 -11.63 -1.93 10.72
C TYR A 126 -10.46 -0.95 10.66
N LEU A 127 -10.50 0.13 9.88
CA LEU A 127 -9.46 1.16 9.89
C LEU A 127 -9.84 2.46 10.62
N ASN A 128 -11.12 2.69 10.93
CA ASN A 128 -11.53 3.97 11.54
C ASN A 128 -11.17 4.09 13.03
N SER A 129 -11.17 5.32 13.53
CA SER A 129 -10.89 5.62 14.95
C SER A 129 -11.87 4.92 15.88
N ASN A 130 -13.14 4.77 15.49
CA ASN A 130 -14.14 4.03 16.25
C ASN A 130 -13.79 2.55 16.44
N TYR A 131 -13.19 1.90 15.46
CA TYR A 131 -12.68 0.54 15.60
C TYR A 131 -11.57 0.48 16.65
N ILE A 132 -10.59 1.38 16.57
CA ILE A 132 -9.47 1.44 17.51
C ILE A 132 -9.97 1.68 18.94
N LYS A 133 -10.91 2.62 19.13
CA LYS A 133 -11.51 2.92 20.45
C LYS A 133 -12.24 1.73 21.08
N ARG A 134 -12.78 0.81 20.26
CA ARG A 134 -13.43 -0.41 20.75
C ARG A 134 -12.44 -1.49 21.18
N CYS A 135 -11.19 -1.43 20.74
CA CYS A 135 -10.15 -2.34 21.18
C CYS A 135 -9.81 -2.13 22.67
N LYS A 136 -9.22 -3.14 23.29
CA LYS A 136 -8.64 -3.03 24.63
C LYS A 136 -7.61 -1.90 24.66
N ASN A 137 -7.73 -1.03 25.66
CA ASN A 137 -6.95 0.20 25.82
C ASN A 137 -7.04 1.17 24.61
N GLY A 138 -8.15 1.14 23.88
CA GLY A 138 -8.34 1.82 22.59
C GLY A 138 -8.04 3.31 22.56
N GLU A 139 -8.44 4.09 23.56
CA GLU A 139 -8.17 5.54 23.59
C GLU A 139 -6.66 5.85 23.71
N GLN A 140 -5.95 5.07 24.54
CA GLN A 140 -4.49 5.16 24.67
C GLN A 140 -3.80 4.71 23.37
N VAL A 141 -4.29 3.62 22.77
CA VAL A 141 -3.80 3.11 21.49
C VAL A 141 -3.95 4.17 20.40
N LEU A 142 -5.14 4.73 20.23
CA LEU A 142 -5.43 5.77 19.25
C LEU A 142 -4.54 6.99 19.43
N THR A 143 -4.43 7.52 20.66
CA THR A 143 -3.59 8.67 20.98
C THR A 143 -2.13 8.40 20.61
N ARG A 144 -1.60 7.23 21.00
CA ARG A 144 -0.21 6.91 20.71
C ARG A 144 0.05 6.65 19.23
N MET A 145 -0.88 6.05 18.51
CA MET A 145 -0.78 5.91 17.05
C MET A 145 -0.77 7.27 16.36
N ALA A 146 -1.63 8.20 16.79
CA ALA A 146 -1.68 9.57 16.26
C ALA A 146 -0.36 10.31 16.50
N ASP A 147 0.23 10.20 17.71
CA ASP A 147 1.55 10.75 18.04
C ASP A 147 2.68 10.15 17.17
N ILE A 148 2.62 8.83 16.90
CA ILE A 148 3.63 8.16 16.06
C ILE A 148 3.61 8.75 14.65
N VAL A 149 2.42 8.84 14.04
CA VAL A 149 2.27 9.38 12.68
C VAL A 149 2.47 10.90 12.65
N GLY A 150 2.21 11.61 13.75
CA GLY A 150 2.29 13.07 13.84
C GLY A 150 1.02 13.77 13.37
N VAL A 151 -0.15 13.18 13.63
CA VAL A 151 -1.47 13.73 13.31
C VAL A 151 -2.27 13.98 14.58
N THR A 152 -3.30 14.82 14.50
CA THR A 152 -4.17 15.10 15.65
C THR A 152 -5.35 14.15 15.70
N LEU A 153 -5.88 13.88 16.90
CA LEU A 153 -7.14 13.16 17.03
C LEU A 153 -8.28 13.86 16.28
N ALA A 154 -8.33 15.20 16.33
CA ALA A 154 -9.31 16.00 15.60
C ALA A 154 -9.25 15.77 14.08
N SER A 155 -8.05 15.70 13.48
CA SER A 155 -7.89 15.38 12.06
C SER A 155 -8.30 13.93 11.75
N LEU A 156 -8.11 12.98 12.65
CA LEU A 156 -8.56 11.60 12.43
C LEU A 156 -10.09 11.46 12.49
N GLU A 157 -10.77 12.29 13.29
CA GLU A 157 -12.24 12.29 13.33
C GLU A 157 -12.87 12.74 11.99
N THR A 158 -12.21 13.62 11.23
CA THR A 158 -12.75 14.09 9.94
C THR A 158 -12.84 12.96 8.89
N ILE A 159 -12.04 11.91 9.04
CA ILE A 159 -12.01 10.74 8.14
C ILE A 159 -12.59 9.47 8.77
N ASN A 160 -13.14 9.53 9.98
CA ASN A 160 -13.63 8.35 10.72
C ASN A 160 -14.82 7.64 10.03
N HIS A 161 -15.56 8.33 9.17
CA HIS A 161 -16.61 7.75 8.32
C HIS A 161 -16.18 7.50 6.88
N ASN A 162 -14.91 7.82 6.55
CA ASN A 162 -14.33 7.72 5.22
C ASN A 162 -12.94 7.08 5.26
N SER A 163 -12.71 6.17 6.22
CA SER A 163 -11.46 5.44 6.32
C SER A 163 -11.47 4.29 5.32
N GLY A 164 -10.44 4.20 4.50
CA GLY A 164 -10.36 3.18 3.45
C GLY A 164 -8.93 2.67 3.25
N GLY A 165 -8.81 1.64 2.42
CA GLY A 165 -7.57 0.87 2.31
C GLY A 165 -7.71 -0.30 1.33
N ALA A 166 -6.78 -1.25 1.41
CA ALA A 166 -6.67 -2.50 0.62
C ALA A 166 -6.47 -2.34 -0.89
N GLN A 167 -7.26 -1.51 -1.56
CA GLN A 167 -7.02 -1.05 -2.94
C GLN A 167 -7.10 0.46 -3.00
N TRP A 168 -6.26 1.07 -3.83
CA TRP A 168 -6.13 2.51 -3.93
C TRP A 168 -6.05 2.97 -5.38
N ILE A 169 -6.65 4.11 -5.68
CA ILE A 169 -6.31 4.93 -6.84
C ILE A 169 -5.60 6.16 -6.32
N ILE A 170 -4.32 6.25 -6.68
CA ILE A 170 -3.34 7.18 -6.14
C ILE A 170 -2.94 8.11 -7.26
N ASN A 171 -3.00 9.42 -7.01
CA ASN A 171 -2.72 10.43 -8.03
C ASN A 171 -1.60 11.35 -7.55
N HIS A 172 -0.53 11.45 -8.34
CA HIS A 172 0.69 12.20 -8.01
C HIS A 172 1.32 11.82 -6.66
N PRO A 173 1.64 10.53 -6.41
CA PRO A 173 2.33 10.14 -5.18
C PRO A 173 3.75 10.72 -5.14
N THR A 174 4.25 11.01 -3.94
CA THR A 174 5.63 11.48 -3.75
C THR A 174 6.50 10.44 -3.05
N ALA A 175 7.79 10.42 -3.37
CA ALA A 175 8.78 9.60 -2.69
C ALA A 175 8.85 9.93 -1.19
N GLU A 176 8.67 11.20 -0.83
CA GLU A 176 8.65 11.67 0.56
C GLU A 176 7.49 11.07 1.35
N TYR A 177 6.28 11.07 0.78
CA TYR A 177 5.11 10.44 1.37
C TYR A 177 5.38 8.96 1.67
N TRP A 178 5.85 8.21 0.67
CA TRP A 178 6.05 6.76 0.81
C TRP A 178 7.21 6.41 1.75
N HIS A 179 8.24 7.24 1.81
CA HIS A 179 9.30 7.11 2.82
C HIS A 179 8.73 7.23 4.24
N LYS A 180 7.85 8.21 4.47
CA LYS A 180 7.22 8.40 5.78
C LYS A 180 6.25 7.26 6.12
N VAL A 181 5.46 6.77 5.15
CA VAL A 181 4.62 5.57 5.33
C VAL A 181 5.48 4.36 5.72
N TYR A 182 6.62 4.15 5.06
CA TYR A 182 7.57 3.09 5.42
C TYR A 182 8.05 3.23 6.87
N ALA A 183 8.51 4.42 7.26
CA ALA A 183 9.01 4.67 8.61
C ALA A 183 7.92 4.46 9.68
N ASP A 184 6.74 5.03 9.48
CA ASP A 184 5.65 4.97 10.45
C ASP A 184 5.03 3.59 10.54
N SER A 185 4.96 2.83 9.44
CA SER A 185 4.47 1.44 9.47
C SER A 185 5.29 0.57 10.42
N ASN A 186 6.62 0.70 10.40
CA ASN A 186 7.51 0.00 11.33
C ASN A 186 7.34 0.51 12.78
N ARG A 187 7.22 1.82 12.97
CA ARG A 187 7.02 2.41 14.31
C ARG A 187 5.70 1.96 14.94
N LEU A 188 4.62 1.93 14.16
CA LEU A 188 3.32 1.40 14.58
C LEU A 188 3.41 -0.10 14.89
N TRP A 189 4.06 -0.88 14.04
CA TRP A 189 4.28 -2.31 14.28
C TRP A 189 4.98 -2.59 15.62
N HIS A 190 6.06 -1.87 15.90
CA HIS A 190 6.80 -1.99 17.18
C HIS A 190 5.94 -1.62 18.37
N TYR A 191 5.16 -0.54 18.26
CA TYR A 191 4.20 -0.16 19.29
C TYR A 191 3.18 -1.28 19.56
N PHE A 192 2.66 -1.88 18.49
CA PHE A 192 1.71 -2.99 18.59
C PHE A 192 2.31 -4.24 19.24
N GLN A 193 3.63 -4.46 19.18
CA GLN A 193 4.26 -5.60 19.85
C GLN A 193 4.22 -5.47 21.38
N ILE A 194 4.23 -4.24 21.90
CA ILE A 194 4.36 -3.99 23.34
C ILE A 194 3.06 -3.54 24.00
N VAL A 195 2.11 -2.99 23.24
CA VAL A 195 0.84 -2.53 23.81
C VAL A 195 -0.08 -3.71 24.11
N ASP A 196 -0.74 -3.63 25.28
CA ASP A 196 -1.80 -4.54 25.67
C ASP A 196 -3.10 -4.16 24.95
N SER A 197 -3.28 -4.66 23.74
CA SER A 197 -4.46 -4.43 22.91
C SER A 197 -4.73 -5.63 22.00
N ASP A 198 -6.00 -5.79 21.63
CA ASP A 198 -6.51 -6.75 20.65
C ASP A 198 -6.66 -6.16 19.23
N ILE A 199 -6.04 -4.99 19.00
CA ILE A 199 -5.96 -4.37 17.68
C ILE A 199 -5.34 -5.30 16.64
N GLN A 200 -5.82 -5.24 15.40
CA GLN A 200 -5.25 -6.00 14.27
C GLN A 200 -3.83 -5.52 13.92
N LYS A 201 -2.82 -6.04 14.62
CA LYS A 201 -1.42 -5.57 14.51
C LYS A 201 -0.86 -5.62 13.09
N TRP A 202 -1.34 -6.58 12.28
CA TRP A 202 -0.88 -6.77 10.90
C TRP A 202 -1.29 -5.63 9.95
N THR A 203 -2.26 -4.78 10.31
CA THR A 203 -2.71 -3.61 9.51
C THR A 203 -1.93 -2.32 9.80
N ALA A 204 -0.79 -2.40 10.50
CA ALA A 204 0.05 -1.23 10.80
C ALA A 204 0.42 -0.40 9.54
N GLU A 205 0.73 -1.05 8.42
CA GLU A 205 0.99 -0.38 7.13
C GLU A 205 -0.25 0.33 6.58
N MET A 206 -1.44 -0.25 6.74
CA MET A 206 -2.69 0.35 6.25
C MET A 206 -3.03 1.64 7.00
N TRP A 207 -2.86 1.66 8.33
CA TRP A 207 -2.98 2.90 9.10
C TRP A 207 -1.89 3.90 8.77
N ALA A 208 -0.64 3.45 8.61
CA ALA A 208 0.46 4.32 8.23
C ALA A 208 0.18 5.00 6.88
N GLN A 209 -0.32 4.27 5.88
CA GLN A 209 -0.69 4.82 4.58
C GLN A 209 -1.85 5.82 4.74
N LEU A 210 -2.98 5.38 5.29
CA LEU A 210 -4.18 6.24 5.41
C LEU A 210 -3.90 7.54 6.19
N TRP A 211 -3.19 7.45 7.32
CA TRP A 211 -3.02 8.61 8.21
C TRP A 211 -1.90 9.54 7.76
N ASN A 212 -0.92 9.06 7.00
CA ASN A 212 0.05 9.96 6.38
C ASN A 212 -0.60 10.87 5.34
N MET A 213 -1.72 10.48 4.71
CA MET A 213 -2.47 11.42 3.88
C MET A 213 -2.93 12.65 4.67
N MET A 214 -3.29 12.48 5.95
CA MET A 214 -3.68 13.60 6.82
C MET A 214 -2.48 14.45 7.27
N TYR A 215 -1.28 13.87 7.29
CA TYR A 215 -0.06 14.58 7.62
C TYR A 215 0.41 15.51 6.48
N PHE A 216 0.25 15.07 5.24
CA PHE A 216 0.68 15.82 4.05
C PHE A 216 -0.41 16.73 3.44
N ASN A 217 -1.61 16.76 4.05
CA ASN A 217 -2.75 17.59 3.62
C ASN A 217 -2.77 18.95 4.31
#